data_AF-A0A528B3P8-F1
#
_entry.id   AF-A0A528B3P8-F1
#
_cell.length_a   1.000
_cell.length_b   1.000
_cell.length_c   1.000
_cell.angle_alpha   90.00
_cell.angle_beta   90.00
_cell.angle_gamma   90.00
#
_symmetry.space_group_name_H-M   'P 1'
#
loop_
_entity.id
_entity.type
_entity.pdbx_description
1 polymer ?
#
loop_
_entity_poly.entity_id
_entity_poly.type
_entity_poly.pdbx_seq_one_letter_code
_entity_poly.pdbx_strand_id
1 'polypeptide(L)'
;VAHNVEHRSAQENAAAAGGLLQRLLFRREARLLKAMEERLCSRARFVLTLAEEDRSALGVASDERSAALPLVTCAEAPVQNEPRRIDCDAALIGTWTWQPNRIGLDWFLKKVVPHLRPDFRVRIAGGVPSGLTSAHPGVEFVGRVPDAQTFVRS
;
A
#
# COMPACT_ATOMS: atom_id res chain seq x y z
N VAL A 1 6.45 2.85 -18.10
CA VAL A 1 5.79 3.31 -16.86
C VAL A 1 6.31 2.44 -15.75
N ALA A 2 6.87 3.02 -14.69
CA ALA A 2 7.25 2.32 -13.48
C ALA A 2 6.12 2.49 -12.46
N HIS A 3 5.45 1.39 -12.11
CA HIS A 3 4.29 1.44 -11.22
C HIS A 3 4.68 1.54 -9.75
N ASN A 4 5.74 0.85 -9.35
CA ASN A 4 6.34 0.89 -8.02
C ASN A 4 7.86 0.94 -8.15
N VAL A 5 8.52 1.11 -7.01
CA VAL A 5 9.95 0.86 -6.84
C VAL A 5 10.14 -0.56 -6.28
N GLU A 6 10.29 -1.54 -7.15
CA GLU A 6 10.21 -2.96 -6.78
C GLU A 6 11.38 -3.39 -5.88
N HIS A 7 12.57 -2.83 -6.08
CA HIS A 7 13.70 -3.12 -5.19
C HIS A 7 13.44 -2.66 -3.74
N ARG A 8 12.68 -1.58 -3.53
CA ARG A 8 12.30 -1.11 -2.18
C ARG A 8 11.27 -2.05 -1.56
N SER A 9 10.23 -2.43 -2.31
CA SER A 9 9.25 -3.44 -1.88
C SER A 9 9.94 -4.74 -1.45
N ALA A 10 10.94 -5.20 -2.21
CA ALA A 10 11.72 -6.40 -1.86
C ALA A 10 12.59 -6.20 -0.60
N GLN A 11 13.13 -5.00 -0.34
CA GLN A 11 13.86 -4.69 0.90
C GLN A 11 12.94 -4.73 2.12
N GLU A 12 11.74 -4.15 2.00
CA GLU A 12 10.71 -4.17 3.05
C GLU A 12 10.28 -5.60 3.37
N ASN A 13 10.04 -6.41 2.34
CA ASN A 13 9.76 -7.84 2.48
C ASN A 13 10.89 -8.58 3.21
N ALA A 14 12.15 -8.25 2.92
CA ALA A 14 13.29 -8.84 3.61
C ALA A 14 13.37 -8.44 5.09
N ALA A 15 13.04 -7.18 5.41
CA ALA A 15 13.02 -6.67 6.78
C ALA A 15 11.89 -7.32 7.60
N ALA A 16 10.73 -7.53 6.98
CA ALA A 16 9.58 -8.15 7.62
C ALA A 16 9.62 -9.70 7.65
N ALA A 17 10.52 -10.32 6.89
CA ALA A 17 10.64 -11.79 6.83
C ALA A 17 11.00 -12.40 8.20
N GLY A 18 10.22 -13.41 8.60
CA GLY A 18 10.39 -14.11 9.87
C GLY A 18 11.56 -15.11 9.90
N GLY A 19 11.99 -15.61 8.72
CA GLY A 19 13.06 -16.60 8.60
C GLY A 19 14.33 -16.07 7.94
N LEU A 20 15.50 -16.58 8.36
CA LEU A 20 16.80 -16.20 7.81
C LEU A 20 16.92 -16.50 6.30
N LEU A 21 16.44 -17.66 5.85
CA LEU A 21 16.45 -18.04 4.43
C LEU A 21 15.62 -17.07 3.58
N GLN A 22 14.37 -16.82 4.00
CA GLN A 22 13.47 -15.90 3.30
C GLN A 22 14.06 -14.48 3.24
N ARG A 23 14.65 -14.00 4.33
CA ARG A 23 15.35 -12.71 4.38
C ARG A 23 16.52 -12.65 3.40
N LEU A 24 17.31 -13.72 3.29
CA LEU A 24 18.42 -13.79 2.33
C LEU A 24 17.92 -13.77 0.87
N LEU A 25 16.85 -14.50 0.58
CA LEU A 25 16.21 -14.53 -0.74
C LEU A 25 15.69 -13.15 -1.15
N PHE A 26 14.90 -12.49 -0.30
CA PHE A 26 14.39 -11.14 -0.60
C PHE A 26 15.50 -10.10 -0.72
N ARG A 27 16.58 -10.19 0.09
CA ARG A 27 17.75 -9.31 -0.08
C ARG A 27 18.44 -9.53 -1.43
N ARG A 28 18.54 -10.77 -1.89
CA ARG A 28 19.09 -11.08 -3.21
C ARG A 28 18.19 -10.50 -4.29
N GLU A 29 16.89 -10.72 -4.19
CA GLU A 29 15.90 -10.21 -5.13
C GLU A 29 15.92 -8.68 -5.21
N ALA A 30 15.97 -7.98 -4.08
CA ALA A 30 16.12 -6.53 -4.03
C ALA A 30 17.34 -6.03 -4.81
N ARG A 31 18.49 -6.72 -4.71
CA ARG A 31 19.69 -6.34 -5.47
C ARG A 31 19.51 -6.56 -6.97
N LEU A 32 18.88 -7.66 -7.37
CA LEU A 32 18.64 -7.97 -8.77
C LEU A 32 17.63 -7.01 -9.40
N LEU A 33 16.53 -6.73 -8.70
CA LEU A 33 15.51 -5.77 -9.11
C LEU A 33 16.13 -4.38 -9.27
N LYS A 34 16.95 -3.93 -8.31
CA LYS A 34 17.63 -2.64 -8.39
C LYS A 34 18.48 -2.53 -9.67
N ALA A 35 19.32 -3.52 -9.93
CA ALA A 35 20.17 -3.52 -11.14
C ALA A 35 19.34 -3.56 -12.43
N MET A 36 18.22 -4.29 -12.44
CA MET A 36 17.30 -4.32 -13.57
C MET A 36 16.61 -2.98 -13.78
N GLU A 37 16.09 -2.36 -12.72
CA GLU A 37 15.41 -1.07 -12.75
C GLU A 37 16.37 0.04 -13.22
N GLU A 38 17.59 0.09 -12.69
CA GLU A 38 18.64 1.02 -13.15
C GLU A 38 18.96 0.83 -14.65
N ARG A 39 19.08 -0.41 -15.10
CA ARG A 39 19.32 -0.74 -16.52
C ARG A 39 18.14 -0.35 -17.42
N LEU A 40 16.91 -0.57 -16.97
CA LEU A 40 15.71 -0.22 -17.74
C LEU A 40 15.52 1.30 -17.80
N CYS A 41 15.69 1.98 -16.67
CA CYS A 41 15.58 3.44 -16.57
C CYS A 41 16.65 4.14 -17.43
N SER A 42 17.90 3.68 -17.38
CA SER A 42 18.98 4.26 -18.19
C SER A 42 18.74 4.11 -19.70
N ARG A 43 18.13 3.01 -20.14
CA ARG A 43 17.80 2.75 -21.55
C ARG A 43 16.50 3.37 -22.03
N ALA A 44 15.57 3.69 -21.12
CA ALA A 44 14.31 4.32 -21.46
C ALA A 44 14.54 5.77 -21.92
N ARG A 45 13.91 6.18 -23.03
CA ARG A 45 13.94 7.59 -23.45
C ARG A 45 13.31 8.50 -22.39
N PHE A 46 12.22 8.05 -21.80
CA PHE A 46 11.46 8.76 -20.78
C PHE A 46 10.82 7.78 -19.80
N VAL A 47 10.78 8.11 -18.52
CA VAL A 47 10.20 7.28 -17.45
C VAL A 47 9.03 8.01 -16.80
N LEU A 48 7.85 7.40 -16.86
CA LEU A 48 6.68 7.86 -16.09
C LEU A 48 6.60 7.05 -14.79
N THR A 49 6.59 7.73 -13.65
CA THR A 49 6.32 7.15 -12.31
C THR A 49 4.90 7.51 -11.86
N LEU A 50 4.40 6.87 -10.80
CA LEU A 50 3.10 7.23 -10.22
C LEU A 50 3.20 8.23 -9.06
N ALA A 51 4.39 8.40 -8.49
CA ALA A 51 4.71 9.36 -7.44
C ALA A 51 6.02 10.08 -7.76
N GLU A 52 6.21 11.30 -7.23
CA GLU A 52 7.43 12.09 -7.43
C GLU A 52 8.62 11.45 -6.69
N GLU A 53 8.38 10.88 -5.53
CA GLU A 53 9.39 10.24 -4.68
C GLU A 53 10.04 9.02 -5.38
N ASP A 54 9.27 8.33 -6.23
CA ASP A 54 9.75 7.17 -7.00
C ASP A 54 10.79 7.57 -8.06
N ARG A 55 10.74 8.81 -8.58
CA ARG A 55 11.70 9.30 -9.57
C ARG A 55 13.11 9.33 -8.97
N SER A 56 13.22 9.82 -7.73
CA SER A 56 14.48 9.81 -7.00
C SER A 56 14.93 8.38 -6.70
N ALA A 57 14.01 7.51 -6.27
CA ALA A 57 14.31 6.12 -5.94
C ALA A 57 14.85 5.32 -7.13
N LEU A 58 14.36 5.60 -8.34
CA LEU A 58 14.76 4.97 -9.59
C LEU A 58 15.96 5.66 -10.26
N GLY A 59 16.51 6.72 -9.66
CA GLY A 59 17.66 7.46 -10.20
C GLY A 59 17.33 8.26 -11.46
N VAL A 60 16.07 8.65 -11.65
CA VAL A 60 15.60 9.37 -12.85
C VAL A 60 15.05 10.76 -12.53
N ALA A 61 15.44 11.39 -11.42
CA ALA A 61 14.88 12.66 -10.93
C ALA A 61 14.98 13.88 -11.90
N SER A 62 15.65 13.76 -13.05
CA SER A 62 15.67 14.83 -14.06
C SER A 62 14.33 14.95 -14.79
N ASP A 63 13.80 16.16 -14.88
CA ASP A 63 12.57 16.49 -15.63
C ASP A 63 12.71 16.28 -17.14
N GLU A 64 13.94 16.24 -17.68
CA GLU A 64 14.17 15.97 -19.10
C GLU A 64 13.86 14.52 -19.50
N ARG A 65 13.88 13.61 -18.52
CA ARG A 65 13.78 12.16 -18.75
C ARG A 65 12.75 11.45 -17.88
N SER A 66 12.06 12.16 -17.00
CA SER A 66 10.96 11.57 -16.23
C SER A 66 9.94 12.60 -15.76
N ALA A 67 8.75 12.11 -15.43
CA ALA A 67 7.71 12.87 -14.74
C ALA A 67 6.84 11.91 -13.92
N ALA A 68 6.27 12.38 -12.80
CA ALA A 68 5.19 11.64 -12.15
C ALA A 68 3.86 11.90 -12.86
N LEU A 69 3.17 10.82 -13.20
CA LEU A 69 1.81 10.82 -13.70
C LEU A 69 0.94 10.08 -12.67
N PRO A 70 0.39 10.78 -11.68
CA PRO A 70 -0.37 10.14 -10.61
C PRO A 70 -1.63 9.47 -11.18
N LEU A 71 -1.98 8.31 -10.63
CA LEU A 71 -3.20 7.61 -11.01
C LEU A 71 -4.42 8.38 -10.45
N VAL A 72 -5.19 8.99 -11.33
CA VAL A 72 -6.46 9.64 -10.99
C VAL A 72 -7.62 8.70 -11.33
N THR A 73 -8.52 8.47 -10.37
CA THR A 73 -9.64 7.53 -10.52
C THR A 73 -10.95 8.19 -10.96
N CYS A 74 -11.10 9.50 -10.75
CA CYS A 74 -12.29 10.26 -11.14
C CYS A 74 -11.89 11.65 -11.66
N ALA A 75 -12.50 12.08 -12.76
CA ALA A 75 -12.35 13.44 -13.28
C ALA A 75 -13.10 14.48 -12.44
N GLU A 76 -14.17 14.06 -11.77
CA GLU A 76 -15.04 14.91 -10.95
C GLU A 76 -15.24 14.30 -9.56
N ALA A 77 -15.26 15.15 -8.53
CA ALA A 77 -15.60 14.73 -7.18
C ALA A 77 -17.09 14.36 -7.10
N PRO A 78 -17.45 13.25 -6.45
CA PRO A 78 -18.85 12.85 -6.37
C PRO A 78 -19.66 13.83 -5.54
N VAL A 79 -20.74 14.34 -6.13
CA VAL A 79 -21.65 15.32 -5.52
C VAL A 79 -22.15 14.81 -4.16
N GLN A 80 -21.96 15.59 -3.11
CA GLN A 80 -22.50 15.29 -1.78
C GLN A 80 -23.94 15.77 -1.71
N ASN A 81 -24.89 14.86 -1.98
CA ASN A 81 -26.31 15.20 -1.96
C ASN A 81 -26.93 15.12 -0.54
N GLU A 82 -26.29 14.41 0.40
CA GLU A 82 -26.81 14.21 1.76
C GLU A 82 -25.71 14.26 2.84
N PRO A 83 -26.05 14.57 4.11
CA PRO A 83 -25.12 14.51 5.23
C PRO A 83 -24.53 13.11 5.36
N ARG A 84 -23.21 13.01 5.38
CA ARG A 84 -22.50 11.75 5.53
C ARG A 84 -22.73 11.18 6.93
N ARG A 85 -23.28 9.97 7.00
CA ARG A 85 -23.29 9.16 8.21
C ARG A 85 -21.88 8.59 8.44
N ILE A 86 -21.37 8.71 9.67
CA ILE A 86 -20.05 8.19 10.07
C ILE A 86 -20.25 6.88 10.83
N ASP A 87 -20.16 5.77 10.11
CA ASP A 87 -20.28 4.40 10.61
C ASP A 87 -19.01 3.90 11.30
N CYS A 88 -17.84 4.49 11.00
CA CYS A 88 -16.58 4.15 11.66
C CYS A 88 -15.63 5.35 11.79
N ASP A 89 -14.68 5.26 12.73
CA ASP A 89 -13.65 6.28 12.94
C ASP A 89 -12.47 6.12 11.96
N ALA A 90 -12.20 4.89 11.50
CA ALA A 90 -11.22 4.62 10.45
C ALA A 90 -11.67 3.47 9.53
N ALA A 91 -11.52 3.66 8.23
CA ALA A 91 -11.76 2.66 7.20
C ALA A 91 -10.46 2.34 6.46
N LEU A 92 -10.10 1.05 6.39
CA LEU A 92 -8.98 0.55 5.61
C LEU A 92 -9.52 -0.38 4.52
N ILE A 93 -9.08 -0.19 3.28
CA ILE A 93 -9.42 -1.09 2.17
C ILE A 93 -8.16 -1.40 1.37
N GLY A 94 -7.97 -2.67 1.01
CA GLY A 94 -6.79 -3.05 0.25
C GLY A 94 -6.73 -4.51 -0.15
N THR A 95 -5.74 -4.83 -0.97
CA THR A 95 -5.38 -6.20 -1.34
C THR A 95 -4.44 -6.76 -0.29
N TRP A 96 -4.98 -7.40 0.75
CA TRP A 96 -4.20 -7.93 1.88
C TRP A 96 -3.39 -9.20 1.57
N THR A 97 -3.62 -9.80 0.41
CA THR A 97 -2.80 -10.89 -0.11
C THR A 97 -1.49 -10.39 -0.73
N TRP A 98 -1.38 -9.09 -1.02
CA TRP A 98 -0.14 -8.48 -1.47
C TRP A 98 0.74 -8.16 -0.26
N GLN A 99 1.97 -8.68 -0.26
CA GLN A 99 2.83 -8.68 0.93
C GLN A 99 3.11 -7.29 1.52
N PRO A 100 3.39 -6.23 0.73
CA PRO A 100 3.58 -4.88 1.28
C PRO A 100 2.35 -4.37 2.05
N ASN A 101 1.16 -4.52 1.49
CA ASN A 101 -0.09 -4.17 2.18
C ASN A 101 -0.27 -5.00 3.46
N ARG A 102 0.07 -6.28 3.43
CA ARG A 102 -0.01 -7.16 4.61
C ARG A 102 0.93 -6.70 5.71
N ILE A 103 2.16 -6.32 5.38
CA ILE A 103 3.13 -5.77 6.34
C ILE A 103 2.58 -4.50 6.99
N GLY A 104 2.02 -3.59 6.18
CA GLY A 104 1.38 -2.36 6.68
C GLY A 104 0.19 -2.64 7.61
N LEU A 105 -0.67 -3.60 7.23
CA LEU A 105 -1.82 -4.00 8.05
C LEU A 105 -1.37 -4.64 9.37
N ASP A 106 -0.41 -5.57 9.33
CA ASP A 106 0.16 -6.19 10.54
C ASP A 106 0.81 -5.15 11.46
N TRP A 107 1.52 -4.16 10.90
CA TRP A 107 2.08 -3.04 11.67
C TRP A 107 0.98 -2.22 12.32
N PHE A 108 -0.06 -1.84 11.57
CA PHE A 108 -1.20 -1.07 12.08
C PHE A 108 -1.88 -1.81 13.25
N LEU A 109 -2.19 -3.09 13.08
CA LEU A 109 -2.83 -3.92 14.11
C LEU A 109 -1.95 -4.11 15.36
N LYS A 110 -0.62 -4.17 15.20
CA LYS A 110 0.32 -4.42 16.32
C LYS A 110 0.84 -3.15 17.00
N LYS A 111 0.88 -2.02 16.28
CA LYS A 111 1.57 -0.79 16.70
C LYS A 111 0.68 0.42 16.81
N VAL A 112 -0.50 0.41 16.17
CA VAL A 112 -1.45 1.53 16.23
C VAL A 112 -2.67 1.13 17.05
N VAL A 113 -3.32 0.02 16.70
CA VAL A 113 -4.55 -0.45 17.34
C VAL A 113 -4.49 -0.54 18.87
N PRO A 114 -3.39 -1.00 19.51
CA PRO A 114 -3.32 -1.06 20.97
C PRO A 114 -3.39 0.31 21.68
N HIS A 115 -3.20 1.41 20.96
CA HIS A 115 -3.26 2.77 21.49
C HIS A 115 -4.60 3.46 21.21
N LEU A 116 -5.51 2.80 20.49
CA LEU A 116 -6.83 3.35 20.20
C LEU A 116 -7.74 3.22 21.43
N ARG A 117 -8.69 4.17 21.55
CA ARG A 117 -9.75 4.10 22.56
C ARG A 117 -10.63 2.87 22.30
N PRO A 118 -11.16 2.18 23.33
CA PRO A 118 -11.96 0.96 23.15
C PRO A 118 -13.18 1.12 22.22
N ASP A 119 -13.77 2.31 22.18
CA ASP A 119 -14.90 2.71 21.33
C ASP A 119 -14.49 3.19 19.93
N PHE A 120 -13.19 3.19 19.59
CA PHE A 120 -12.71 3.55 18.26
C PHE A 120 -13.05 2.45 17.26
N ARG A 121 -13.92 2.76 16.30
CA ARG A 121 -14.42 1.80 15.31
C ARG A 121 -13.49 1.80 14.09
N VAL A 122 -12.80 0.69 13.86
CA VAL A 122 -11.99 0.44 12.67
C VAL A 122 -12.65 -0.62 11.82
N ARG A 123 -12.90 -0.32 10.54
CA ARG A 123 -13.39 -1.32 9.57
C ARG A 123 -12.33 -1.60 8.52
N ILE A 124 -12.07 -2.89 8.27
CA ILE A 124 -11.03 -3.36 7.36
C ILE A 124 -11.67 -4.19 6.25
N ALA A 125 -11.76 -3.62 5.05
CA ALA A 125 -12.30 -4.24 3.85
C ALA A 125 -11.21 -4.81 2.95
N GLY A 126 -11.55 -5.84 2.17
CA GLY A 126 -10.65 -6.56 1.27
C GLY A 126 -10.66 -8.07 1.52
N GLY A 127 -10.03 -8.84 0.63
CA GLY A 127 -9.85 -10.28 0.83
C GLY A 127 -8.84 -10.55 1.94
N VAL A 128 -9.30 -10.66 3.19
CA VAL A 128 -8.45 -10.91 4.35
C VAL A 128 -8.12 -12.42 4.43
N PRO A 129 -6.83 -12.81 4.48
CA PRO A 129 -6.46 -14.21 4.69
C PRO A 129 -6.98 -14.74 6.04
N SER A 130 -7.31 -16.03 6.10
CA SER A 130 -7.72 -16.68 7.34
C SER A 130 -6.65 -16.53 8.43
N GLY A 131 -7.08 -16.24 9.66
CA GLY A 131 -6.20 -16.14 10.83
C GLY A 131 -5.71 -14.74 11.20
N LEU A 132 -6.08 -13.69 10.44
CA LEU A 132 -5.87 -12.32 10.90
C LEU A 132 -6.98 -11.93 11.89
N THR A 133 -6.59 -11.63 13.12
CA THR A 133 -7.51 -11.21 14.18
C THR A 133 -6.95 -9.99 14.91
N SER A 134 -7.84 -9.26 15.58
CA SER A 134 -7.49 -8.16 16.48
C SER A 134 -8.14 -8.41 17.83
N ALA A 135 -7.42 -8.15 18.92
CA ALA A 135 -7.97 -8.22 20.26
C ALA A 135 -8.77 -6.95 20.63
N HIS A 136 -8.65 -5.88 19.85
CA HIS A 136 -9.35 -4.63 20.12
C HIS A 136 -10.82 -4.74 19.71
N PRO A 137 -11.78 -4.43 20.60
CA PRO A 137 -13.21 -4.67 20.36
C PRO A 137 -13.78 -3.84 19.21
N GLY A 138 -13.20 -2.67 18.95
CA GLY A 138 -13.62 -1.81 17.85
C GLY A 138 -13.09 -2.19 16.46
N VAL A 139 -12.28 -3.25 16.30
CA VAL A 139 -11.75 -3.66 15.00
C VAL A 139 -12.62 -4.73 14.36
N GLU A 140 -13.16 -4.43 13.17
CA GLU A 140 -14.01 -5.31 12.38
C GLU A 140 -13.38 -5.61 11.00
N PHE A 141 -13.26 -6.89 10.65
CA PHE A 141 -12.88 -7.32 9.31
C PHE A 141 -14.14 -7.61 8.50
N VAL A 142 -14.47 -6.74 7.55
CA VAL A 142 -15.74 -6.79 6.80
C VAL A 142 -15.66 -7.61 5.51
N GLY A 143 -14.46 -8.07 5.14
CA GLY A 143 -14.24 -8.83 3.92
C GLY A 143 -14.41 -7.99 2.64
N ARG A 144 -14.78 -8.64 1.53
CA ARG A 144 -15.03 -7.93 0.27
C ARG A 144 -16.34 -7.14 0.36
N VAL A 145 -16.26 -5.86 0.00
CA VAL A 145 -17.41 -4.95 -0.04
C VAL A 145 -17.93 -4.80 -1.47
N PRO A 146 -19.23 -4.53 -1.67
CA PRO A 146 -19.80 -4.35 -3.01
C PRO A 146 -19.25 -3.13 -3.76
N ASP A 147 -18.93 -2.05 -3.03
CA ASP A 147 -18.44 -0.81 -3.60
C ASP A 147 -17.39 -0.15 -2.68
N ALA A 148 -16.21 0.15 -3.24
CA ALA A 148 -15.10 0.72 -2.50
C ALA A 148 -15.33 2.20 -2.14
N GLN A 149 -15.99 2.97 -3.02
CA GLN A 149 -16.24 4.39 -2.78
C GLN A 149 -17.21 4.58 -1.61
N THR A 150 -18.28 3.81 -1.59
CA THR A 150 -19.30 3.79 -0.53
C THR A 150 -18.65 3.39 0.80
N PHE A 151 -17.78 2.37 0.79
CA PHE A 151 -17.05 1.96 2.00
C PHE A 151 -16.13 3.07 2.54
N VAL A 152 -15.29 3.69 1.69
CA VAL A 152 -14.41 4.79 2.13
C VAL A 152 -15.22 6.03 2.54
N ARG A 153 -16.46 6.15 2.07
CA ARG A 153 -17.41 7.21 2.42
C ARG A 153 -18.32 6.88 3.61
N SER A 154 -18.17 5.71 4.24
CA SER A 154 -18.87 5.36 5.49
C SER A 154 -18.21 5.93 6.74
#